data_AF-A0A3L6PXV1-F1
#
_entry.id   AF-A0A3L6PXV1-F1
#
_cell.length_a   1.000
_cell.length_b   1.000
_cell.length_c   1.000
_cell.angle_alpha   90.00
_cell.angle_beta   90.00
_cell.angle_gamma   90.00
#
_symmetry.space_group_name_H-M   'P 1'
#
loop_
_entity.id
_entity.type
_entity.pdbx_description
1 polymer ?
#
loop_
_entity_poly.entity_id
_entity_poly.type
_entity_poly.pdbx_seq_one_letter_code
_entity_poly.pdbx_strand_id
1 'polypeptide(L)'
;MYSANHWGGSFEIATDGASEDDDSRNMDLDPGAVSARQHRHELDETQQGWLLGPPAAKKKNQHVDLGCVVVKRKVLWWAFWGLAAGLVLVGLPVVVSKSIPRWVPRPPPPDRYAEALRKALLFFNAQKSVRLPRSNGIPWRGNSGLKDGSDTGDVKGGLVGGYYDAGDNIKFHFPMAYSMTLLSWSVVEYSAKYKAVGEYDHVRELIKWGTDYLLRTFNSSASTIGHVYAQVGAAKINGTTPDDHYCWNRPEDMAYPRPSLLVSSAPDLGGEIAAALAAASIAFRDDDAYSKKLVHGAAIMYEFATRGASNQQATYSSHRPEIEPFYNSTSYWDEHVWSAA
;
A
#
# COMPACT_ATOMS: atom_id res chain seq x y z
N MET A 1 -10.49 -20.19 25.73
CA MET A 1 -9.75 -20.65 24.54
C MET A 1 -9.98 -22.14 24.40
N TYR A 2 -10.84 -22.55 23.48
CA TYR A 2 -11.04 -23.96 23.13
C TYR A 2 -11.16 -24.05 21.61
N SER A 3 -10.25 -24.77 20.98
CA SER A 3 -10.36 -25.26 19.62
C SER A 3 -9.65 -26.60 19.57
N ALA A 4 -10.43 -27.68 19.65
CA ALA A 4 -9.98 -29.05 19.45
C ALA A 4 -10.32 -29.48 18.01
N ASN A 5 -9.42 -30.27 17.45
CA ASN A 5 -9.31 -30.58 16.04
C ASN A 5 -10.44 -31.52 15.55
N HIS A 6 -11.03 -31.15 14.41
CA HIS A 6 -11.85 -32.03 13.59
C HIS A 6 -10.95 -32.86 12.68
N TRP A 7 -10.71 -34.13 13.00
CA TRP A 7 -10.55 -35.23 12.03
C TRP A 7 -10.73 -36.54 12.80
N GLY A 8 -11.98 -36.99 12.85
CA GLY A 8 -12.33 -38.33 13.35
C GLY A 8 -12.36 -39.34 12.20
N GLY A 9 -12.08 -40.60 12.55
CA GLY A 9 -12.65 -41.75 11.86
C GLY A 9 -11.65 -42.72 11.24
N SER A 10 -11.49 -43.86 11.92
CA SER A 10 -10.88 -45.11 11.46
C SER A 10 -11.94 -46.01 10.79
N PHE A 11 -11.54 -46.93 9.90
CA PHE A 11 -11.94 -48.34 10.04
C PHE A 11 -11.01 -49.29 9.26
N GLU A 12 -10.67 -50.38 9.95
CA GLU A 12 -9.82 -51.50 9.57
C GLU A 12 -10.51 -52.52 8.63
N ILE A 13 -9.71 -53.51 8.17
CA ILE A 13 -9.90 -54.99 8.29
C ILE A 13 -9.25 -55.64 7.03
N ALA A 14 -8.04 -56.20 7.15
CA ALA A 14 -7.69 -57.62 7.41
C ALA A 14 -7.73 -58.48 6.11
N THR A 15 -6.96 -59.55 5.88
CA THR A 15 -6.38 -60.56 6.77
C THR A 15 -5.33 -61.42 6.00
N ASP A 16 -4.43 -62.02 6.79
CA ASP A 16 -3.89 -63.39 6.72
C ASP A 16 -2.69 -63.85 5.86
N GLY A 17 -1.82 -64.57 6.58
CA GLY A 17 -0.99 -65.71 6.13
C GLY A 17 0.51 -65.42 6.11
N ALA A 18 1.29 -65.63 7.19
CA ALA A 18 1.92 -66.90 7.63
C ALA A 18 2.68 -67.61 6.48
N SER A 19 3.95 -68.01 6.56
CA SER A 19 4.81 -68.46 7.66
C SER A 19 6.26 -68.63 7.13
N GLU A 20 7.27 -68.53 8.04
CA GLU A 20 8.40 -69.45 8.31
C GLU A 20 9.03 -70.28 7.16
N ASP A 21 10.28 -70.72 7.14
CA ASP A 21 11.55 -70.47 7.82
C ASP A 21 12.60 -71.27 7.02
N ASP A 22 13.85 -70.83 7.16
CA ASP A 22 15.13 -71.54 7.19
C ASP A 22 15.42 -72.90 6.49
N ASP A 23 16.73 -73.01 6.21
CA ASP A 23 17.57 -74.21 6.30
C ASP A 23 17.88 -75.06 5.05
N SER A 24 18.86 -75.94 5.25
CA SER A 24 20.10 -76.02 4.51
C SER A 24 20.28 -77.32 3.70
N ARG A 25 21.40 -77.35 2.97
CA ARG A 25 21.83 -78.41 2.05
C ARG A 25 22.37 -79.64 2.80
N ASN A 26 22.00 -80.83 2.34
CA ASN A 26 22.77 -82.08 2.45
C ASN A 26 22.52 -82.90 1.17
N MET A 27 23.56 -83.16 0.37
CA MET A 27 24.44 -84.34 0.36
C MET A 27 23.94 -85.44 -0.59
N ASP A 28 24.93 -86.02 -1.29
CA ASP A 28 24.99 -87.38 -1.85
C ASP A 28 24.65 -87.68 -3.32
N LEU A 29 25.75 -87.95 -4.04
CA LEU A 29 26.10 -89.20 -4.75
C LEU A 29 25.38 -89.59 -6.06
N ASP A 30 26.22 -89.57 -7.12
CA ASP A 30 26.29 -90.36 -8.38
C ASP A 30 25.82 -91.84 -8.22
N PRO A 31 25.33 -92.62 -9.23
CA PRO A 31 25.95 -92.81 -10.56
C PRO A 31 25.06 -93.28 -11.78
N GLY A 32 25.60 -93.16 -13.00
CA GLY A 32 25.52 -94.23 -14.03
C GLY A 32 24.51 -94.12 -15.18
N ALA A 33 25.02 -93.93 -16.41
CA ALA A 33 24.60 -94.63 -17.64
C ALA A 33 25.53 -94.20 -18.82
N VAL A 34 26.62 -94.93 -19.11
CA VAL A 34 26.74 -95.98 -20.14
C VAL A 34 26.88 -95.46 -21.59
N SER A 35 28.10 -95.63 -22.12
CA SER A 35 28.48 -96.02 -23.50
C SER A 35 28.16 -95.09 -24.68
N ALA A 36 29.20 -94.62 -25.39
CA ALA A 36 29.64 -95.26 -26.65
C ALA A 36 30.71 -94.45 -27.43
N ARG A 37 31.71 -95.19 -27.94
CA ARG A 37 32.63 -94.95 -29.08
C ARG A 37 33.73 -93.90 -28.93
N GLN A 38 35.00 -94.25 -28.70
CA GLN A 38 36.04 -94.89 -29.55
C GLN A 38 36.56 -94.10 -30.77
N HIS A 39 37.87 -93.76 -30.65
CA HIS A 39 38.93 -93.63 -31.68
C HIS A 39 38.91 -92.41 -32.63
N ARG A 40 40.03 -91.74 -32.94
CA ARG A 40 41.46 -92.11 -32.93
C ARG A 40 42.38 -90.87 -32.93
N HIS A 41 43.59 -91.06 -32.43
CA HIS A 41 44.76 -90.16 -32.27
C HIS A 41 45.47 -89.77 -33.58
N GLU A 42 46.17 -88.62 -33.56
CA GLU A 42 47.53 -88.31 -34.11
C GLU A 42 47.85 -86.83 -33.72
N LEU A 43 48.67 -86.50 -32.71
CA LEU A 43 50.15 -86.30 -32.67
C LEU A 43 50.69 -85.52 -33.90
N ASP A 44 51.57 -84.52 -33.82
CA ASP A 44 52.66 -84.21 -32.89
C ASP A 44 53.05 -82.73 -33.07
N GLU A 45 53.31 -81.99 -32.00
CA GLU A 45 54.65 -81.54 -31.54
C GLU A 45 55.51 -80.70 -32.51
N THR A 46 55.92 -79.57 -31.94
CA THR A 46 57.23 -78.91 -32.13
C THR A 46 57.48 -78.18 -33.44
N GLN A 47 57.24 -76.87 -33.42
CA GLN A 47 58.27 -75.92 -33.84
C GLN A 47 58.00 -74.50 -33.30
N GLN A 48 59.04 -73.96 -32.67
CA GLN A 48 59.27 -72.56 -32.25
C GLN A 48 58.64 -72.15 -30.91
N GLY A 49 59.36 -71.92 -29.82
CA GLY A 49 60.77 -71.52 -29.71
C GLY A 49 60.90 -70.07 -29.22
N TRP A 50 60.54 -69.84 -27.95
CA TRP A 50 61.17 -68.89 -27.03
C TRP A 50 61.51 -67.48 -27.55
N LEU A 51 60.64 -66.51 -27.29
CA LEU A 51 61.05 -65.12 -27.05
C LEU A 51 59.92 -64.33 -26.35
N LEU A 52 60.24 -63.77 -25.18
CA LEU A 52 59.59 -62.66 -24.46
C LEU A 52 58.48 -63.00 -23.43
N GLY A 53 58.63 -62.43 -22.23
CA GLY A 53 57.79 -62.61 -21.04
C GLY A 53 56.35 -62.10 -21.16
N PRO A 54 55.50 -62.35 -20.14
CA PRO A 54 54.06 -62.52 -20.33
C PRO A 54 53.34 -61.17 -20.44
N PRO A 55 52.43 -60.99 -21.42
CA PRO A 55 51.43 -59.96 -21.34
C PRO A 55 50.04 -60.57 -21.08
N ALA A 56 49.43 -60.11 -20.00
CA ALA A 56 48.05 -60.37 -19.64
C ALA A 56 47.08 -60.00 -20.78
N ALA A 57 46.15 -60.90 -21.12
CA ALA A 57 45.03 -60.61 -22.01
C ALA A 57 43.68 -60.84 -21.30
N LYS A 58 43.31 -59.83 -20.51
CA LYS A 58 42.00 -59.15 -20.48
C LYS A 58 40.74 -60.02 -20.57
N LYS A 59 40.20 -60.40 -19.41
CA LYS A 59 38.74 -60.48 -19.23
C LYS A 59 38.16 -59.07 -19.36
N LYS A 60 37.25 -58.88 -20.31
CA LYS A 60 36.56 -57.63 -20.63
C LYS A 60 35.56 -57.28 -19.51
N ASN A 61 36.05 -56.88 -18.34
CA ASN A 61 35.21 -56.52 -17.20
C ASN A 61 34.64 -55.11 -17.38
N GLN A 62 33.35 -55.08 -17.67
CA GLN A 62 32.52 -53.92 -17.98
C GLN A 62 32.18 -53.09 -16.72
N HIS A 63 33.19 -52.47 -16.09
CA HIS A 63 33.04 -51.63 -14.90
C HIS A 63 33.62 -50.24 -15.17
N VAL A 64 33.00 -49.21 -14.59
CA VAL A 64 33.42 -47.81 -14.71
C VAL A 64 33.92 -47.38 -13.33
N ASP A 65 35.13 -46.85 -13.28
CA ASP A 65 35.78 -46.39 -12.05
C ASP A 65 35.66 -44.86 -11.95
N LEU A 66 34.97 -44.39 -10.91
CA LEU A 66 34.74 -42.96 -10.66
C LEU A 66 35.72 -42.40 -9.61
N GLY A 67 36.87 -43.05 -9.41
CA GLY A 67 37.98 -42.55 -8.58
C GLY A 67 37.85 -42.88 -7.09
N CYS A 68 36.63 -43.06 -6.57
CA CYS A 68 36.40 -43.56 -5.20
C CYS A 68 35.48 -44.79 -5.12
N VAL A 69 34.81 -45.20 -6.20
CA VAL A 69 33.88 -46.35 -6.23
C VAL A 69 33.87 -47.01 -7.62
N VAL A 70 33.99 -48.35 -7.66
CA VAL A 70 33.91 -49.16 -8.89
C VAL A 70 32.49 -49.69 -9.07
N VAL A 71 31.79 -49.25 -10.12
CA VAL A 71 30.39 -49.63 -10.37
C VAL A 71 30.27 -50.40 -11.70
N LYS A 72 29.44 -51.46 -11.72
CA LYS A 72 29.11 -52.19 -12.96
C LYS A 72 28.45 -51.25 -13.98
N ARG A 73 28.95 -51.24 -15.23
CA ARG A 73 28.45 -50.36 -16.30
C ARG A 73 26.94 -50.49 -16.53
N LYS A 74 26.39 -51.71 -16.36
CA LYS A 74 24.93 -51.95 -16.46
C LYS A 74 24.15 -51.24 -15.36
N VAL A 75 24.65 -51.23 -14.13
CA VAL A 75 24.00 -50.54 -12.99
C VAL A 75 24.03 -49.03 -13.22
N LEU A 76 25.17 -48.50 -13.68
CA LEU A 76 25.30 -47.09 -14.03
C LEU A 76 24.35 -46.68 -15.17
N TRP A 77 24.17 -47.57 -16.16
CA TRP A 77 23.25 -47.36 -17.27
C TRP A 77 21.78 -47.36 -16.82
N TRP A 78 21.37 -48.28 -15.95
CA TRP A 78 20.02 -48.28 -15.37
C TRP A 78 19.78 -47.08 -14.44
N ALA A 79 20.77 -46.67 -13.65
CA ALA A 79 20.68 -45.47 -12.81
C ALA A 79 20.52 -44.20 -13.66
N PHE A 80 21.28 -44.09 -14.75
CA PHE A 80 21.15 -42.97 -15.69
C PHE A 80 19.75 -42.92 -16.32
N TRP A 81 19.23 -44.05 -16.78
CA TRP A 81 17.87 -44.10 -17.36
C TRP A 81 16.78 -43.86 -16.32
N GLY A 82 16.95 -44.31 -15.08
CA GLY A 82 16.02 -44.00 -13.98
C GLY A 82 15.99 -42.51 -13.65
N LEU A 83 17.15 -41.86 -13.63
CA LEU A 83 17.28 -40.42 -13.38
C LEU A 83 16.72 -39.61 -14.56
N ALA A 84 16.98 -40.03 -15.80
CA ALA A 84 16.41 -39.43 -17.00
C ALA A 84 14.87 -39.59 -17.04
N ALA A 85 14.35 -40.78 -16.70
CA ALA A 85 12.91 -41.02 -16.61
C ALA A 85 12.27 -40.16 -15.51
N GLY A 86 12.91 -40.01 -14.35
CA GLY A 86 12.45 -39.10 -13.29
C GLY A 86 12.42 -37.63 -13.73
N LEU A 87 13.43 -37.19 -14.48
CA LEU A 87 13.49 -35.83 -15.01
C LEU A 87 12.39 -35.58 -16.06
N VAL A 88 12.06 -36.57 -16.87
CA VAL A 88 10.98 -36.48 -17.87
C VAL A 88 9.59 -36.59 -17.24
N LEU A 89 9.37 -37.51 -16.30
CA LEU A 89 8.06 -37.77 -15.70
C LEU A 89 7.68 -36.77 -14.62
N VAL A 90 8.66 -36.17 -13.93
CA VAL A 90 8.40 -35.25 -12.81
C VAL A 90 8.99 -33.86 -13.08
N GLY A 91 10.25 -33.79 -13.53
CA GLY A 91 10.93 -32.52 -13.77
C GLY A 91 10.25 -31.68 -14.86
N LEU A 92 9.98 -32.27 -16.01
CA LEU A 92 9.36 -31.60 -17.15
C LEU A 92 7.95 -31.06 -16.83
N PRO A 93 7.02 -31.83 -16.24
CA PRO A 93 5.70 -31.31 -15.83
C PRO A 93 5.78 -30.19 -14.80
N VAL A 94 6.70 -30.25 -13.84
CA VAL A 94 6.88 -29.19 -12.84
C VAL A 94 7.41 -27.92 -13.50
N VAL A 95 8.41 -28.02 -14.37
CA VAL A 95 8.95 -26.89 -15.13
C VAL A 95 7.86 -26.28 -16.00
N VAL A 96 7.08 -27.08 -16.73
CA VAL A 96 5.96 -26.60 -17.55
C VAL A 96 4.92 -25.91 -16.66
N SER A 97 4.50 -26.51 -15.54
CA SER A 97 3.50 -25.91 -14.64
C SER A 97 3.96 -24.58 -14.02
N LYS A 98 5.26 -24.40 -13.80
CA LYS A 98 5.84 -23.15 -13.28
C LYS A 98 6.19 -22.15 -14.37
N SER A 99 6.35 -22.59 -15.62
CA SER A 99 6.73 -21.74 -16.76
C SER A 99 5.52 -21.25 -17.55
N ILE A 100 4.34 -21.87 -17.40
CA ILE A 100 3.09 -21.34 -17.95
C ILE A 100 2.77 -20.04 -17.20
N PRO A 101 2.72 -18.89 -17.90
CA PRO A 101 2.28 -17.64 -17.29
C PRO A 101 0.86 -17.87 -16.75
N ARG A 102 0.70 -17.78 -15.43
CA ARG A 102 -0.65 -17.77 -14.84
C ARG A 102 -1.35 -16.55 -15.41
N TRP A 103 -2.37 -16.79 -16.24
CA TRP A 103 -3.20 -15.72 -16.76
C TRP A 103 -3.97 -15.15 -15.57
N VAL A 104 -3.42 -14.08 -14.98
CA VAL A 104 -4.15 -13.28 -14.00
C VAL A 104 -5.17 -12.50 -14.82
N PRO A 105 -6.48 -12.74 -14.62
CA PRO A 105 -7.49 -11.94 -15.29
C PRO A 105 -7.19 -10.47 -15.02
N ARG A 106 -7.24 -9.64 -16.07
CA ARG A 106 -7.14 -8.19 -15.85
C ARG A 106 -8.26 -7.80 -14.88
N PRO A 107 -7.99 -6.95 -13.88
CA PRO A 107 -9.05 -6.46 -13.02
C PRO A 107 -10.13 -5.81 -13.92
N PRO A 108 -11.42 -5.99 -13.56
CA PRO A 108 -12.48 -5.33 -14.31
C PRO A 108 -12.23 -3.82 -14.34
N PRO A 109 -12.69 -3.11 -15.40
CA PRO A 109 -12.61 -1.67 -15.41
C PRO A 109 -13.28 -1.10 -14.15
N PRO A 110 -12.77 0.02 -13.60
CA PRO A 110 -13.39 0.65 -12.44
C PRO A 110 -14.85 0.94 -12.74
N ASP A 111 -15.72 0.72 -11.75
CA ASP A 111 -17.11 1.08 -11.92
C ASP A 111 -17.27 2.61 -12.04
N ARG A 112 -18.45 3.04 -12.49
CA ARG A 112 -18.73 4.47 -12.71
C ARG A 112 -18.63 5.31 -11.43
N TYR A 113 -18.81 4.70 -10.25
CA TYR A 113 -18.67 5.40 -8.97
C TYR A 113 -17.20 5.59 -8.60
N ALA A 114 -16.35 4.59 -8.83
CA ALA A 114 -14.90 4.70 -8.67
C ALA A 114 -14.32 5.76 -9.61
N GLU A 115 -14.78 5.82 -10.87
CA GLU A 115 -14.39 6.88 -11.79
C GLU A 115 -14.85 8.27 -11.34
N ALA A 116 -16.10 8.39 -10.87
CA ALA A 116 -16.64 9.64 -10.36
C ALA A 116 -15.87 10.11 -9.10
N LEU A 117 -15.59 9.20 -8.17
CA LEU A 117 -14.82 9.49 -6.95
C LEU A 117 -13.42 9.98 -7.29
N ARG A 118 -12.71 9.29 -8.20
CA ARG A 118 -11.38 9.73 -8.62
C ARG A 118 -11.39 11.14 -9.22
N LYS A 119 -12.41 11.46 -10.04
CA LYS A 119 -12.58 12.82 -10.58
C LYS A 119 -12.90 13.84 -9.50
N ALA A 120 -13.71 13.48 -8.51
CA ALA A 120 -14.02 14.34 -7.37
C ALA A 120 -12.76 14.64 -6.52
N LEU A 121 -11.87 13.67 -6.32
CA LEU A 121 -10.60 13.92 -5.63
C LEU A 121 -9.65 14.77 -6.48
N LEU A 122 -9.61 14.57 -7.80
CA LEU A 122 -8.86 15.45 -8.71
C LEU A 122 -9.35 16.90 -8.68
N PHE A 123 -10.63 17.15 -8.39
CA PHE A 123 -11.14 18.51 -8.18
C PHE A 123 -10.44 19.19 -7.00
N PHE A 124 -10.23 18.51 -5.86
CA PHE A 124 -9.45 19.09 -4.76
C PHE A 124 -8.00 19.41 -5.18
N ASN A 125 -7.33 18.53 -5.93
CA ASN A 125 -5.99 18.85 -6.47
C ASN A 125 -6.00 20.12 -7.32
N ALA A 126 -7.08 20.34 -8.07
CA ALA A 126 -7.28 21.51 -8.89
C ALA A 126 -7.60 22.77 -8.09
N GLN A 127 -7.89 22.66 -6.79
CA GLN A 127 -8.11 23.79 -5.87
C GLN A 127 -6.92 24.13 -4.98
N LYS A 128 -5.87 23.28 -4.90
CA LYS A 128 -4.71 23.53 -4.03
C LYS A 128 -4.03 24.87 -4.33
N SER A 129 -3.71 25.65 -3.30
CA SER A 129 -2.90 26.88 -3.37
C SER A 129 -1.51 26.63 -2.79
N VAL A 130 -0.48 27.38 -3.20
CA VAL A 130 1.00 27.23 -2.95
C VAL A 130 1.77 26.62 -4.12
N ARG A 131 3.07 26.42 -3.88
CA ARG A 131 3.97 25.54 -4.61
C ARG A 131 3.40 24.11 -4.67
N LEU A 132 2.90 23.73 -5.82
CA LEU A 132 2.32 22.42 -6.04
C LEU A 132 3.42 21.35 -6.13
N PRO A 133 3.20 20.17 -5.54
CA PRO A 133 4.12 19.05 -5.73
C PRO A 133 4.08 18.61 -7.21
N ARG A 134 5.19 18.09 -7.72
CA ARG A 134 5.25 17.54 -9.09
C ARG A 134 4.22 16.42 -9.33
N SER A 135 3.76 15.78 -8.25
CA SER A 135 2.77 14.72 -8.24
C SER A 135 1.31 15.20 -8.11
N ASN A 136 1.00 16.50 -8.25
CA ASN A 136 -0.36 17.02 -8.07
C ASN A 136 -1.42 16.46 -9.06
N GLY A 137 -0.99 15.85 -10.17
CA GLY A 137 -1.90 15.23 -11.14
C GLY A 137 -2.72 16.22 -12.00
N ILE A 138 -2.57 17.53 -11.81
CA ILE A 138 -3.26 18.58 -12.56
C ILE A 138 -2.22 19.43 -13.33
N PRO A 139 -1.94 19.14 -14.61
CA PRO A 139 -0.81 19.72 -15.35
C PRO A 139 -0.98 21.20 -15.72
N TRP A 140 -2.21 21.70 -15.70
CA TRP A 140 -2.54 23.09 -16.04
C TRP A 140 -2.56 24.02 -14.83
N ARG A 141 -2.39 23.50 -13.61
CA ARG A 141 -2.24 24.29 -12.38
C ARG A 141 -0.76 24.54 -12.09
N GLY A 142 -0.44 25.76 -11.66
CA GLY A 142 0.90 26.19 -11.29
C GLY A 142 1.00 26.67 -9.84
N ASN A 143 2.17 27.22 -9.49
CA ASN A 143 2.42 27.73 -8.15
C ASN A 143 1.76 29.09 -7.97
N SER A 144 0.94 29.24 -6.93
CA SER A 144 0.20 30.48 -6.67
C SER A 144 0.14 30.81 -5.17
N GLY A 145 -0.27 32.04 -4.82
CA GLY A 145 -0.47 32.44 -3.41
C GLY A 145 0.78 32.36 -2.53
N LEU A 146 1.98 32.47 -3.10
CA LEU A 146 3.25 32.20 -2.41
C LEU A 146 3.62 33.23 -1.32
N LYS A 147 2.93 34.37 -1.29
CA LYS A 147 3.15 35.47 -0.33
C LYS A 147 2.01 35.61 0.67
N ASP A 148 1.03 34.70 0.63
CA ASP A 148 -0.14 34.72 1.49
C ASP A 148 0.28 34.70 2.97
N GLY A 149 -0.16 35.70 3.72
CA GLY A 149 0.20 35.88 5.13
C GLY A 149 1.70 36.11 5.40
N SER A 150 2.49 36.56 4.41
CA SER A 150 3.90 36.92 4.65
C SER A 150 4.07 38.16 5.54
N ASP A 151 3.00 38.92 5.71
CA ASP A 151 2.84 40.08 6.57
C ASP A 151 2.37 39.73 8.00
N THR A 152 2.07 38.45 8.29
CA THR A 152 1.68 38.02 9.63
C THR A 152 2.91 37.82 10.52
N GLY A 153 2.88 38.41 11.71
CA GLY A 153 4.01 38.38 12.65
C GLY A 153 4.04 37.16 13.57
N ASP A 154 2.91 36.45 13.69
CA ASP A 154 2.64 35.45 14.73
C ASP A 154 2.55 34.02 14.21
N VAL A 155 2.42 33.82 12.88
CA VAL A 155 2.39 32.50 12.24
C VAL A 155 3.66 32.27 11.44
N LYS A 156 4.45 31.27 11.86
CA LYS A 156 5.72 30.94 11.21
C LYS A 156 5.51 30.40 9.79
N GLY A 157 6.03 31.14 8.81
CA GLY A 157 5.96 30.76 7.39
C GLY A 157 4.69 31.21 6.68
N GLY A 158 3.90 32.09 7.29
CA GLY A 158 2.70 32.68 6.70
C GLY A 158 1.54 31.71 6.49
N LEU A 159 0.56 32.16 5.71
CA LEU A 159 -0.69 31.47 5.38
C LEU A 159 -0.64 30.90 3.97
N VAL A 160 0.48 30.28 3.64
CA VAL A 160 0.71 29.64 2.35
C VAL A 160 0.25 28.18 2.41
N GLY A 161 -0.48 27.71 1.39
CA GLY A 161 -1.09 26.37 1.35
C GLY A 161 -2.61 26.43 1.22
N GLY A 162 -3.29 25.33 1.58
CA GLY A 162 -4.74 25.26 1.62
C GLY A 162 -5.39 25.15 0.26
N TYR A 163 -6.69 25.44 0.22
CA TYR A 163 -7.53 25.36 -0.98
C TYR A 163 -8.09 26.74 -1.34
N TYR A 164 -8.21 27.01 -2.64
CA TYR A 164 -9.13 28.02 -3.12
C TYR A 164 -10.56 27.51 -3.01
N ASP A 165 -11.47 28.39 -2.65
CA ASP A 165 -12.82 28.02 -2.26
C ASP A 165 -13.65 27.50 -3.43
N ALA A 166 -13.76 28.27 -4.50
CA ALA A 166 -14.64 27.95 -5.63
C ALA A 166 -13.97 28.24 -6.98
N GLY A 167 -14.59 29.08 -7.81
CA GLY A 167 -13.99 29.59 -9.06
C GLY A 167 -13.12 30.83 -8.85
N ASP A 168 -12.96 31.26 -7.60
CA ASP A 168 -12.18 32.40 -7.18
C ASP A 168 -10.83 31.94 -6.58
N ASN A 169 -10.00 32.89 -6.15
CA ASN A 169 -8.73 32.62 -5.50
C ASN A 169 -8.73 33.01 -4.01
N ILE A 170 -9.90 33.17 -3.40
CA ILE A 170 -10.04 33.41 -1.96
C ILE A 170 -9.90 32.09 -1.21
N LYS A 171 -9.26 32.15 -0.04
CA LYS A 171 -9.26 31.04 0.92
C LYS A 171 -10.26 31.36 2.02
N PHE A 172 -11.51 30.94 1.85
CA PHE A 172 -12.50 31.00 2.93
C PHE A 172 -12.28 29.83 3.88
N HIS A 173 -11.90 30.10 5.14
CA HIS A 173 -11.47 29.02 6.02
C HIS A 173 -12.64 28.22 6.61
N PHE A 174 -13.83 28.82 6.71
CA PHE A 174 -15.01 28.13 7.23
C PHE A 174 -15.48 26.97 6.31
N PRO A 175 -15.80 27.20 5.01
CA PRO A 175 -16.13 26.11 4.09
C PRO A 175 -14.96 25.16 3.82
N MET A 176 -13.70 25.64 3.90
CA MET A 176 -12.53 24.76 3.82
C MET A 176 -12.46 23.79 5.00
N ALA A 177 -12.66 24.27 6.22
CA ALA A 177 -12.68 23.43 7.42
C ALA A 177 -13.79 22.39 7.31
N TYR A 178 -15.01 22.82 6.97
CA TYR A 178 -16.15 21.94 6.72
C TYR A 178 -15.85 20.84 5.70
N SER A 179 -15.23 21.22 4.57
CA SER A 179 -14.83 20.27 3.53
C SER A 179 -13.81 19.24 4.05
N MET A 180 -12.87 19.66 4.90
CA MET A 180 -11.89 18.75 5.50
C MET A 180 -12.50 17.85 6.57
N THR A 181 -13.47 18.33 7.34
CA THR A 181 -14.25 17.51 8.27
C THR A 181 -14.98 16.40 7.52
N LEU A 182 -15.75 16.74 6.48
CA LEU A 182 -16.50 15.75 5.70
C LEU A 182 -15.60 14.78 4.94
N LEU A 183 -14.50 15.26 4.35
CA LEU A 183 -13.57 14.39 3.65
C LEU A 183 -12.92 13.40 4.62
N SER A 184 -12.54 13.86 5.81
CA SER A 184 -12.01 13.01 6.89
C SER A 184 -13.05 12.00 7.38
N TRP A 185 -14.28 12.44 7.64
CA TRP A 185 -15.38 11.56 8.05
C TRP A 185 -15.62 10.46 7.00
N SER A 186 -15.60 10.81 5.71
CA SER A 186 -15.74 9.82 4.64
C SER A 186 -14.65 8.73 4.68
N VAL A 187 -13.41 9.09 5.06
CA VAL A 187 -12.31 8.13 5.20
C VAL A 187 -12.50 7.25 6.44
N VAL A 188 -12.98 7.83 7.55
CA VAL A 188 -13.29 7.09 8.78
C VAL A 188 -14.35 6.01 8.50
N GLU A 189 -15.44 6.37 7.83
CA GLU A 189 -16.54 5.44 7.51
C GLU A 189 -16.18 4.44 6.42
N TYR A 190 -15.55 4.91 5.34
CA TYR A 190 -15.43 4.16 4.09
C TYR A 190 -13.98 3.82 3.71
N SER A 191 -13.05 3.78 4.67
CA SER A 191 -11.63 3.46 4.43
C SER A 191 -11.41 2.22 3.55
N ALA A 192 -12.16 1.15 3.79
CA ALA A 192 -12.06 -0.09 3.00
C ALA A 192 -12.45 0.11 1.53
N LYS A 193 -13.41 1.01 1.24
CA LYS A 193 -13.84 1.33 -0.12
C LYS A 193 -12.80 2.17 -0.85
N TYR A 194 -12.25 3.19 -0.19
CA TYR A 194 -11.12 3.96 -0.72
C TYR A 194 -9.92 3.07 -1.05
N LYS A 195 -9.59 2.10 -0.18
CA LYS A 195 -8.52 1.12 -0.43
C LYS A 195 -8.83 0.22 -1.62
N ALA A 196 -10.06 -0.26 -1.73
CA ALA A 196 -10.49 -1.14 -2.82
C ALA A 196 -10.37 -0.47 -4.21
N VAL A 197 -10.58 0.85 -4.29
CA VAL A 197 -10.46 1.62 -5.54
C VAL A 197 -9.09 2.27 -5.73
N GLY A 198 -8.16 2.09 -4.79
CA GLY A 198 -6.79 2.64 -4.88
C GLY A 198 -6.68 4.14 -4.63
N GLU A 199 -7.68 4.76 -3.99
CA GLU A 199 -7.74 6.21 -3.74
C GLU A 199 -7.46 6.58 -2.26
N TYR A 200 -7.19 5.60 -1.39
CA TYR A 200 -6.98 5.82 0.05
C TYR A 200 -5.84 6.77 0.37
N ASP A 201 -4.69 6.62 -0.28
CA ASP A 201 -3.55 7.49 -0.02
C ASP A 201 -3.76 8.89 -0.62
N HIS A 202 -4.45 8.97 -1.76
CA HIS A 202 -4.77 10.24 -2.41
C HIS A 202 -5.74 11.07 -1.58
N VAL A 203 -6.86 10.50 -1.11
CA VAL A 203 -7.81 11.23 -0.25
C VAL A 203 -7.14 11.69 1.05
N ARG A 204 -6.25 10.87 1.63
CA ARG A 204 -5.47 11.28 2.80
C ARG A 204 -4.53 12.44 2.46
N GLU A 205 -3.81 12.40 1.34
CA GLU A 205 -2.96 13.52 0.93
C GLU A 205 -3.75 14.84 0.80
N LEU A 206 -4.98 14.77 0.27
CA LEU A 206 -5.88 15.92 0.19
C LEU A 206 -6.31 16.43 1.58
N ILE A 207 -6.70 15.55 2.50
CA ILE A 207 -7.04 15.92 3.88
C ILE A 207 -5.84 16.57 4.53
N LYS A 208 -4.67 15.92 4.44
CA LYS A 208 -3.42 16.39 5.03
C LYS A 208 -3.04 17.78 4.54
N TRP A 209 -3.23 18.05 3.25
CA TRP A 209 -2.98 19.36 2.65
C TRP A 209 -3.83 20.46 3.29
N GLY A 210 -5.12 20.18 3.50
CA GLY A 210 -6.04 21.10 4.16
C GLY A 210 -5.72 21.27 5.64
N THR A 211 -5.50 20.18 6.39
CA THR A 211 -5.24 20.27 7.83
C THR A 211 -3.87 20.85 8.17
N ASP A 212 -2.85 20.61 7.34
CA ASP A 212 -1.56 21.30 7.46
C ASP A 212 -1.71 22.82 7.28
N TYR A 213 -2.66 23.25 6.45
CA TYR A 213 -3.00 24.66 6.28
C TYR A 213 -3.83 25.20 7.43
N LEU A 214 -4.86 24.49 7.90
CA LEU A 214 -5.68 24.91 9.04
C LEU A 214 -4.82 25.08 10.31
N LEU A 215 -3.82 24.22 10.54
CA LEU A 215 -2.87 24.39 11.64
C LEU A 215 -1.99 25.67 11.51
N ARG A 216 -1.96 26.33 10.35
CA ARG A 216 -1.28 27.62 10.16
C ARG A 216 -2.21 28.80 10.41
N THR A 217 -3.52 28.63 10.46
CA THR A 217 -4.44 29.76 10.65
C THR A 217 -4.46 30.27 12.09
N PHE A 218 -3.74 29.62 13.00
CA PHE A 218 -3.54 30.03 14.37
C PHE A 218 -2.16 29.56 14.86
N ASN A 219 -1.74 30.00 16.04
CA ASN A 219 -0.53 29.49 16.66
C ASN A 219 -0.76 28.07 17.22
N SER A 220 -0.65 27.05 16.36
CA SER A 220 -0.88 25.64 16.72
C SER A 220 0.17 25.04 17.67
N SER A 221 1.19 25.81 18.05
CA SER A 221 2.20 25.42 19.05
C SER A 221 1.94 26.03 20.43
N ALA A 222 0.97 26.94 20.56
CA ALA A 222 0.57 27.51 21.83
C ALA A 222 -0.30 26.52 22.64
N SER A 223 -0.54 26.83 23.91
CA SER A 223 -1.56 26.15 24.73
C SER A 223 -2.95 26.74 24.51
N THR A 224 -3.03 28.05 24.26
CA THR A 224 -4.26 28.79 24.01
C THR A 224 -3.98 29.90 22.98
N ILE A 225 -5.01 30.42 22.32
CA ILE A 225 -4.88 31.45 21.30
C ILE A 225 -5.85 32.62 21.53
N GLY A 226 -5.44 33.83 21.16
CA GLY A 226 -6.28 35.03 21.23
C GLY A 226 -7.16 35.25 20.01
N HIS A 227 -6.77 34.68 18.86
CA HIS A 227 -7.36 34.92 17.56
C HIS A 227 -7.03 33.78 16.58
N VAL A 228 -7.74 33.77 15.46
CA VAL A 228 -7.53 32.90 14.31
C VAL A 228 -7.62 33.72 13.03
N TYR A 229 -6.92 33.32 11.99
CA TYR A 229 -7.10 33.86 10.64
C TYR A 229 -8.33 33.19 10.03
N ALA A 230 -9.30 33.99 9.59
CA ALA A 230 -10.55 33.52 9.00
C ALA A 230 -10.52 33.43 7.48
N GLN A 231 -9.61 34.18 6.84
CA GLN A 231 -9.59 34.30 5.39
C GLN A 231 -8.25 34.80 4.88
N VAL A 232 -7.90 34.41 3.65
CA VAL A 232 -6.85 35.05 2.85
C VAL A 232 -7.39 35.44 1.48
N GLY A 233 -7.16 36.69 1.09
CA GLY A 233 -7.82 37.29 -0.06
C GLY A 233 -9.17 37.89 0.34
N ALA A 234 -9.65 38.83 -0.47
CA ALA A 234 -10.95 39.44 -0.25
C ALA A 234 -11.54 39.87 -1.59
N ALA A 235 -12.85 39.97 -1.61
CA ALA A 235 -13.61 40.55 -2.71
C ALA A 235 -14.64 41.52 -2.13
N LYS A 236 -14.94 42.58 -2.88
CA LYS A 236 -16.03 43.49 -2.56
C LYS A 236 -17.15 43.31 -3.57
N ILE A 237 -18.37 43.08 -3.08
CA ILE A 237 -19.55 43.10 -3.94
C ILE A 237 -19.65 44.48 -4.61
N ASN A 238 -19.74 44.48 -5.94
CA ASN A 238 -19.79 45.68 -6.77
C ASN A 238 -18.58 46.62 -6.59
N GLY A 239 -17.43 46.09 -6.18
CA GLY A 239 -16.18 46.83 -6.10
C GLY A 239 -15.68 47.26 -7.49
N THR A 240 -15.06 48.44 -7.55
CA THR A 240 -14.38 48.95 -8.76
C THR A 240 -12.86 48.91 -8.64
N THR A 241 -12.35 48.51 -7.47
CA THR A 241 -10.91 48.36 -7.20
C THR A 241 -10.50 46.92 -7.51
N PRO A 242 -9.34 46.68 -8.15
CA PRO A 242 -8.85 45.32 -8.37
C PRO A 242 -8.75 44.51 -7.08
N ASP A 243 -9.54 43.44 -7.02
CA ASP A 243 -9.59 42.43 -5.98
C ASP A 243 -9.89 41.05 -6.61
N ASP A 244 -10.17 40.05 -5.77
CA ASP A 244 -10.30 38.66 -6.21
C ASP A 244 -11.48 38.41 -7.16
N HIS A 245 -12.64 39.02 -6.92
CA HIS A 245 -13.81 38.84 -7.78
C HIS A 245 -13.88 39.88 -8.90
N TYR A 246 -13.16 41.00 -8.77
CA TYR A 246 -12.98 41.95 -9.88
C TYR A 246 -12.07 41.38 -10.98
N CYS A 247 -11.04 40.61 -10.62
CA CYS A 247 -10.02 40.14 -11.55
C CYS A 247 -10.29 38.70 -12.02
N TRP A 248 -10.68 38.52 -13.29
CA TRP A 248 -10.72 37.18 -13.90
C TRP A 248 -9.34 36.75 -14.39
N ASN A 249 -8.56 36.08 -13.55
CA ASN A 249 -7.21 35.64 -13.89
C ASN A 249 -6.89 34.24 -13.37
N ARG A 250 -5.79 33.68 -13.87
CA ARG A 250 -5.22 32.46 -13.30
C ARG A 250 -4.66 32.78 -11.91
N PRO A 251 -4.74 31.85 -10.94
CA PRO A 251 -4.18 32.06 -9.60
C PRO A 251 -2.68 32.40 -9.62
N GLU A 252 -1.94 31.95 -10.63
CA GLU A 252 -0.51 32.22 -10.81
C GLU A 252 -0.22 33.67 -11.21
N ASP A 253 -1.22 34.38 -11.76
CA ASP A 253 -1.10 35.75 -12.28
C ASP A 253 -1.78 36.80 -11.38
N MET A 254 -2.12 36.44 -10.15
CA MET A 254 -2.69 37.38 -9.18
C MET A 254 -1.71 38.53 -8.89
N ALA A 255 -2.14 39.76 -9.21
CA ALA A 255 -1.37 40.98 -8.98
C ALA A 255 -2.04 41.96 -8.00
N TYR A 256 -3.25 41.64 -7.52
CA TYR A 256 -3.98 42.43 -6.53
C TYR A 256 -3.58 42.07 -5.09
N PRO A 257 -3.81 42.97 -4.11
CA PRO A 257 -3.56 42.67 -2.70
C PRO A 257 -4.40 41.50 -2.19
N ARG A 258 -3.80 40.63 -1.38
CA ARG A 258 -4.45 39.46 -0.77
C ARG A 258 -4.35 39.56 0.75
N PRO A 259 -5.26 40.31 1.41
CA PRO A 259 -5.17 40.55 2.86
C PRO A 259 -5.42 39.25 3.64
N SER A 260 -4.81 39.15 4.82
CA SER A 260 -5.07 38.10 5.81
C SER A 260 -6.03 38.63 6.87
N LEU A 261 -7.25 38.09 6.96
CA LEU A 261 -8.26 38.59 7.89
C LEU A 261 -8.19 37.83 9.22
N LEU A 262 -7.99 38.57 10.29
CA LEU A 262 -7.84 38.07 11.65
C LEU A 262 -9.12 38.33 12.48
N VAL A 263 -9.53 37.32 13.25
CA VAL A 263 -10.73 37.36 14.09
C VAL A 263 -10.41 36.89 15.51
N SER A 264 -10.86 37.65 16.52
CA SER A 264 -10.63 37.33 17.95
C SER A 264 -11.80 36.59 18.60
N SER A 265 -12.98 36.60 17.95
CA SER A 265 -14.20 35.91 18.36
C SER A 265 -14.80 35.29 17.10
N ALA A 266 -14.88 33.96 17.05
CA ALA A 266 -15.36 33.19 15.92
C ALA A 266 -15.69 31.75 16.37
N PRO A 267 -16.75 31.55 17.18
CA PRO A 267 -17.13 30.26 17.76
C PRO A 267 -17.50 29.20 16.70
N ASP A 268 -18.17 29.61 15.64
CA ASP A 268 -18.53 28.82 14.45
C ASP A 268 -17.27 28.33 13.72
N LEU A 269 -16.46 29.26 13.19
CA LEU A 269 -15.22 28.92 12.51
C LEU A 269 -14.29 28.11 13.40
N GLY A 270 -14.19 28.48 14.67
CA GLY A 270 -13.34 27.78 15.63
C GLY A 270 -13.80 26.34 15.85
N GLY A 271 -15.11 26.13 16.01
CA GLY A 271 -15.70 24.80 16.13
C GLY A 271 -15.46 23.97 14.88
N GLU A 272 -15.71 24.49 13.69
CA GLU A 272 -15.52 23.70 12.46
C GLU A 272 -14.05 23.38 12.18
N ILE A 273 -13.10 24.28 12.49
CA ILE A 273 -11.67 23.94 12.42
C ILE A 273 -11.33 22.85 13.45
N ALA A 274 -11.89 22.92 14.67
CA ALA A 274 -11.68 21.87 15.67
C ALA A 274 -12.22 20.52 15.18
N ALA A 275 -13.43 20.49 14.62
CA ALA A 275 -14.03 19.29 14.04
C ALA A 275 -13.18 18.73 12.89
N ALA A 276 -12.70 19.58 11.99
CA ALA A 276 -11.85 19.18 10.87
C ALA A 276 -10.55 18.50 11.34
N LEU A 277 -9.87 19.11 12.31
CA LEU A 277 -8.64 18.58 12.88
C LEU A 277 -8.90 17.29 13.68
N ALA A 278 -9.98 17.22 14.46
CA ALA A 278 -10.36 16.04 15.23
C ALA A 278 -10.70 14.86 14.30
N ALA A 279 -11.56 15.06 13.30
CA ALA A 279 -11.93 14.03 12.33
C ALA A 279 -10.71 13.52 11.54
N ALA A 280 -9.83 14.44 11.11
CA ALA A 280 -8.59 14.07 10.45
C ALA A 280 -7.67 13.26 11.37
N SER A 281 -7.59 13.59 12.66
CA SER A 281 -6.76 12.84 13.60
C SER A 281 -7.11 11.34 13.65
N ILE A 282 -8.39 10.99 13.48
CA ILE A 282 -8.89 9.62 13.38
C ILE A 282 -8.52 8.99 12.03
N ALA A 283 -8.69 9.73 10.93
CA ALA A 283 -8.29 9.30 9.58
C ALA A 283 -6.77 9.03 9.47
N PHE A 284 -5.96 9.66 10.33
CA PHE A 284 -4.52 9.51 10.44
C PHE A 284 -4.05 8.74 11.69
N ARG A 285 -4.91 7.95 12.33
CA ARG A 285 -4.56 7.21 13.56
C ARG A 285 -3.34 6.26 13.44
N ASP A 286 -3.00 5.87 12.22
CA ASP A 286 -1.82 5.05 11.88
C ASP A 286 -0.51 5.86 11.80
N ASP A 287 -0.58 7.20 11.75
CA ASP A 287 0.53 8.14 11.91
C ASP A 287 0.39 8.83 13.28
N ASP A 288 0.93 8.19 14.32
CA ASP A 288 0.81 8.63 15.73
C ASP A 288 1.27 10.08 15.94
N ALA A 289 2.37 10.49 15.30
CA ALA A 289 2.91 11.83 15.45
C ALA A 289 1.99 12.88 14.83
N TYR A 290 1.48 12.62 13.62
CA TYR A 290 0.58 13.55 12.95
C TYR A 290 -0.81 13.58 13.61
N SER A 291 -1.36 12.43 13.99
CA SER A 291 -2.63 12.33 14.71
C SER A 291 -2.59 13.14 16.01
N LYS A 292 -1.55 12.98 16.83
CA LYS A 292 -1.39 13.79 18.07
C LYS A 292 -1.29 15.28 17.80
N LYS A 293 -0.58 15.69 16.74
CA LYS A 293 -0.48 17.09 16.32
C LYS A 293 -1.88 17.66 15.98
N LEU A 294 -2.70 16.88 15.28
CA LEU A 294 -4.06 17.27 14.92
C LEU A 294 -4.98 17.36 16.15
N VAL A 295 -4.93 16.37 17.06
CA VAL A 295 -5.69 16.40 18.33
C VAL A 295 -5.33 17.63 19.16
N HIS A 296 -4.03 17.96 19.27
CA HIS A 296 -3.58 19.15 19.98
C HIS A 296 -4.16 20.44 19.36
N GLY A 297 -4.10 20.56 18.02
CA GLY A 297 -4.70 21.69 17.31
C GLY A 297 -6.22 21.76 17.49
N ALA A 298 -6.91 20.63 17.44
CA ALA A 298 -8.35 20.54 17.65
C ALA A 298 -8.75 21.02 19.05
N ALA A 299 -8.01 20.60 20.09
CA ALA A 299 -8.26 21.02 21.47
C ALA A 299 -8.11 22.54 21.66
N ILE A 300 -7.06 23.15 21.09
CA ILE A 300 -6.87 24.60 21.11
C ILE A 300 -8.05 25.32 20.46
N MET A 301 -8.47 24.86 19.28
CA MET A 301 -9.55 25.50 18.53
C MET A 301 -10.91 25.32 19.19
N TYR A 302 -11.16 24.17 19.81
CA TYR A 302 -12.36 23.92 20.60
C TYR A 302 -12.42 24.84 21.84
N GLU A 303 -11.30 25.00 22.55
CA GLU A 303 -11.21 25.96 23.65
C GLU A 303 -11.44 27.40 23.16
N PHE A 304 -10.80 27.80 22.05
CA PHE A 304 -11.03 29.11 21.43
C PHE A 304 -12.50 29.34 21.04
N ALA A 305 -13.17 28.31 20.53
CA ALA A 305 -14.56 28.36 20.13
C ALA A 305 -15.50 28.48 21.34
N THR A 306 -15.18 27.86 22.48
CA THR A 306 -16.09 27.74 23.63
C THR A 306 -15.79 28.69 24.80
N ARG A 307 -14.60 29.30 24.85
CA ARG A 307 -14.14 30.19 25.95
C ARG A 307 -15.02 31.40 26.27
N GLY A 308 -15.94 31.78 25.37
CA GLY A 308 -16.70 33.03 25.42
C GLY A 308 -18.21 32.87 25.51
N ALA A 309 -18.72 31.67 25.84
CA ALA A 309 -20.15 31.34 25.89
C ALA A 309 -21.00 32.18 26.88
N SER A 310 -20.42 33.20 27.53
CA SER A 310 -21.01 33.94 28.63
C SER A 310 -21.09 35.48 28.45
N ASN A 311 -21.02 36.05 27.23
CA ASN A 311 -21.75 37.31 26.83
C ASN A 311 -21.15 38.14 25.66
N GLN A 312 -20.14 37.70 24.89
CA GLN A 312 -19.58 38.51 23.78
C GLN A 312 -19.13 37.70 22.54
N GLN A 313 -19.77 36.55 22.28
CA GLN A 313 -19.49 35.80 21.07
C GLN A 313 -20.29 36.36 19.89
N ALA A 314 -19.57 36.75 18.85
CA ALA A 314 -20.14 37.09 17.55
C ALA A 314 -19.71 35.99 16.57
N THR A 315 -20.58 35.64 15.63
CA THR A 315 -20.23 34.75 14.52
C THR A 315 -19.03 35.30 13.76
N TYR A 316 -18.24 34.43 13.14
CA TYR A 316 -17.00 34.85 12.48
C TYR A 316 -17.24 35.88 11.37
N SER A 317 -18.43 35.88 10.74
CA SER A 317 -18.83 36.78 9.67
C SER A 317 -19.45 38.10 10.15
N SER A 318 -19.82 38.22 11.44
CA SER A 318 -20.58 39.35 11.95
C SER A 318 -19.87 40.68 11.74
N HIS A 319 -20.54 41.63 11.07
CA HIS A 319 -20.02 42.97 10.77
C HIS A 319 -18.71 42.96 9.96
N ARG A 320 -18.51 41.95 9.10
CA ARG A 320 -17.31 41.81 8.25
C ARG A 320 -17.70 41.80 6.78
N PRO A 321 -17.60 42.94 6.08
CA PRO A 321 -18.03 43.05 4.68
C PRO A 321 -17.23 42.17 3.71
N GLU A 322 -16.05 41.69 4.09
CA GLU A 322 -15.23 40.77 3.30
C GLU A 322 -15.66 39.29 3.42
N ILE A 323 -16.54 38.97 4.38
CA ILE A 323 -16.96 37.60 4.72
C ILE A 323 -18.49 37.45 4.61
N GLU A 324 -19.22 38.33 5.28
CA GLU A 324 -20.68 38.30 5.44
C GLU A 324 -21.44 38.14 4.11
N PRO A 325 -21.04 38.81 3.00
CA PRO A 325 -21.77 38.67 1.76
C PRO A 325 -21.54 37.34 1.02
N PHE A 326 -20.55 36.54 1.45
CA PHE A 326 -20.16 35.29 0.80
C PHE A 326 -20.56 34.07 1.64
N TYR A 327 -19.98 33.93 2.82
CA TYR A 327 -20.22 32.81 3.74
C TYR A 327 -20.75 33.32 5.08
N ASN A 328 -21.97 33.85 5.08
CA ASN A 328 -22.58 34.35 6.30
C ASN A 328 -22.89 33.22 7.29
N SER A 329 -22.55 33.42 8.54
CA SER A 329 -22.94 32.57 9.66
C SER A 329 -24.07 33.21 10.46
N THR A 330 -25.12 32.43 10.68
CA THR A 330 -26.34 32.84 11.41
C THR A 330 -26.37 32.31 12.84
N SER A 331 -25.59 31.27 13.14
CA SER A 331 -25.50 30.55 14.41
C SER A 331 -24.12 29.91 14.53
N TYR A 332 -23.74 29.55 15.75
CA TYR A 332 -22.53 28.77 16.04
C TYR A 332 -22.79 27.60 17.01
N TRP A 333 -24.05 27.42 17.42
CA TRP A 333 -24.43 26.41 18.42
C TRP A 333 -24.31 24.99 17.87
N ASP A 334 -24.59 24.85 16.58
CA ASP A 334 -24.39 23.63 15.82
C ASP A 334 -22.91 23.27 15.75
N GLU A 335 -22.00 24.21 15.46
CA GLU A 335 -20.56 23.95 15.47
C GLU A 335 -20.02 23.60 16.86
N HIS A 336 -20.64 24.10 17.95
CA HIS A 336 -20.30 23.65 19.31
C HIS A 336 -20.60 22.18 19.53
N VAL A 337 -21.80 21.72 19.13
CA VAL A 337 -22.18 20.32 19.27
C VAL A 337 -21.37 19.45 18.31
N TRP A 338 -21.21 19.91 17.07
CA TRP A 338 -20.49 19.21 16.01
C TRP A 338 -19.02 18.98 16.35
N SER A 339 -18.34 19.99 16.87
CA SER A 339 -16.92 19.88 17.24
C SER A 339 -16.66 19.14 18.56
N ALA A 340 -17.68 19.06 19.43
CA ALA A 340 -17.60 18.28 20.67
C ALA A 340 -17.80 16.77 20.46
N ALA A 341 -18.53 16.37 19.40
CA ALA A 341 -18.88 14.99 19.07
C ALA A 341 -17.70 14.18 18.52
#